data_AF-A0A5B0N5G6-F1
#
_entry.id   AF-A0A5B0N5G6-F1
#
_cell.length_a   1.000
_cell.length_b   1.000
_cell.length_c   1.000
_cell.angle_alpha   90.00
_cell.angle_beta   90.00
_cell.angle_gamma   90.00
#
_symmetry.space_group_name_H-M   'P 1'
#
loop_
_entity.id
_entity.type
_entity.pdbx_description
1 polymer ?
#
loop_
_entity_poly.entity_id
_entity_poly.type
_entity_poly.pdbx_seq_one_letter_code
_entity_poly.pdbx_strand_id
1 'polypeptide(L)'
;MGIQDRSLTEELWKIPSKKIQSIIDNTFDQYFGAQAKDSAAQLNSPKLSNLLLRLSDFASVVEGNRAMKSGDIGRVMNMWKRWSVTAIGVKKLRQYSLQLPRMIILINKILPRGLAKVILHSIFFAPGGRKNHFVAKDHHLENQNYWLKYFFNHTGNGTEIDRLKDIFSVNTTLLHDLIQKLSDDSGTFNSHQSHHNHINLRSINNCLRMTRQNDFTPQIEPATSNCYGRLEG
;
A
#
# COMPACT_ATOMS: atom_id res chain seq x y z
N MET A 1 -30.98 -9.74 24.11
CA MET A 1 -31.36 -10.45 22.87
C MET A 1 -30.51 -9.90 21.74
N GLY A 2 -29.46 -10.63 21.35
CA GLY A 2 -28.46 -10.16 20.39
C GLY A 2 -28.99 -10.23 18.97
N ILE A 3 -28.78 -9.15 18.21
CA ILE A 3 -29.03 -9.10 16.77
C ILE A 3 -28.25 -10.25 16.14
N GLN A 4 -28.96 -11.20 15.52
CA GLN A 4 -28.35 -12.27 14.73
C GLN A 4 -27.71 -11.63 13.50
N ASP A 5 -26.45 -11.24 13.66
CA ASP A 5 -25.61 -10.80 12.55
C ASP A 5 -25.43 -11.98 11.59
N ARG A 6 -26.06 -11.87 10.42
CA ARG A 6 -25.84 -12.80 9.30
C ARG A 6 -24.34 -12.88 9.03
N SER A 7 -23.72 -14.00 9.39
CA SER A 7 -22.32 -14.27 9.07
C SER A 7 -22.17 -14.34 7.56
N LEU A 8 -21.14 -13.66 7.03
CA LEU A 8 -20.77 -13.80 5.62
C LEU A 8 -20.53 -15.30 5.31
N THR A 9 -21.26 -15.83 4.32
CA THR A 9 -21.17 -17.22 3.85
C THR A 9 -19.95 -17.42 2.95
N GLU A 10 -19.37 -18.62 2.95
CA GLU A 10 -18.17 -18.95 2.14
C GLU A 10 -18.42 -18.96 0.64
N GLU A 11 -19.67 -19.13 0.21
CA GLU A 11 -20.01 -19.10 -1.21
C GLU A 11 -19.84 -17.69 -1.82
N LEU A 12 -18.90 -17.58 -2.75
CA LEU A 12 -18.69 -16.37 -3.53
C LEU A 12 -19.86 -16.15 -4.48
N TRP A 13 -20.60 -15.07 -4.27
CA TRP A 13 -21.66 -14.66 -5.19
C TRP A 13 -21.09 -14.29 -6.56
N LYS A 14 -21.62 -14.91 -7.61
CA LYS A 14 -21.32 -14.53 -9.00
C LYS A 14 -22.13 -13.29 -9.36
N ILE A 15 -21.46 -12.15 -9.43
CA ILE A 15 -22.06 -10.85 -9.75
C ILE A 15 -21.64 -10.45 -11.18
N PRO A 16 -22.57 -9.96 -12.02
CA PRO A 16 -22.21 -9.42 -13.34
C PRO A 16 -21.24 -8.24 -13.24
N SER A 17 -20.27 -8.14 -14.16
CA SER A 17 -19.25 -7.09 -14.16
C SER A 17 -19.83 -5.67 -14.13
N LYS A 18 -20.94 -5.43 -14.84
CA LYS A 18 -21.62 -4.12 -14.84
C LYS A 18 -22.14 -3.74 -13.45
N LYS A 19 -22.64 -4.71 -12.69
CA LYS A 19 -23.11 -4.51 -11.32
C LYS A 19 -21.94 -4.27 -10.36
N ILE A 20 -20.82 -4.95 -10.55
CA ILE A 20 -19.58 -4.68 -9.81
C ILE A 20 -19.12 -3.24 -10.03
N GLN A 21 -19.08 -2.78 -11.29
CA GLN A 21 -18.71 -1.40 -11.61
C GLN A 21 -19.63 -0.39 -10.92
N SER A 22 -20.95 -0.58 -10.99
CA SER A 22 -21.89 0.30 -10.29
C SER A 22 -21.70 0.32 -8.78
N ILE A 23 -21.34 -0.81 -8.17
CA ILE A 23 -21.04 -0.88 -6.73
C ILE A 23 -19.77 -0.09 -6.41
N ILE A 24 -18.73 -0.22 -7.24
CA ILE A 24 -17.47 0.52 -7.08
C ILE A 24 -17.73 2.02 -7.17
N ASP A 25 -18.44 2.47 -8.20
CA ASP A 25 -18.71 3.88 -8.44
C ASP A 25 -19.55 4.47 -7.29
N ASN A 26 -20.63 3.80 -6.90
CA ASN A 26 -21.46 4.22 -5.77
C ASN A 26 -20.66 4.27 -4.45
N THR A 27 -19.78 3.29 -4.22
CA THR A 27 -18.93 3.27 -3.01
C THR A 27 -17.94 4.42 -3.03
N PHE A 28 -17.38 4.74 -4.20
CA PHE A 28 -16.48 5.87 -4.35
C PHE A 28 -17.19 7.19 -4.06
N ASP A 29 -18.35 7.42 -4.69
CA ASP A 29 -19.11 8.65 -4.52
C ASP A 29 -19.59 8.82 -3.07
N GLN A 30 -20.00 7.72 -2.42
CA GLN A 30 -20.51 7.75 -1.05
C GLN A 30 -19.42 7.98 0.01
N TYR A 31 -18.20 7.46 -0.17
CA TYR A 31 -17.19 7.45 0.90
C TYR A 31 -15.86 8.14 0.55
N PHE A 32 -15.48 8.19 -0.72
CA PHE A 32 -14.17 8.69 -1.15
C PHE A 32 -14.24 10.00 -1.94
N GLY A 33 -15.42 10.36 -2.45
CA GLY A 33 -15.67 11.60 -3.16
C GLY A 33 -15.44 12.86 -2.33
N ALA A 34 -15.18 13.98 -3.01
CA ALA A 34 -15.01 15.29 -2.34
C ALA A 34 -16.31 15.72 -1.63
N GLN A 35 -17.45 15.61 -2.33
CA GLN A 35 -18.76 15.95 -1.79
C GLN A 35 -19.14 15.14 -0.54
N ALA A 36 -18.78 13.86 -0.49
CA ALA A 36 -18.98 13.02 0.69
C ALA A 36 -18.19 13.52 1.90
N LYS A 37 -16.92 13.92 1.69
CA LYS A 37 -16.07 14.47 2.75
C LYS A 37 -16.55 15.83 3.21
N ASP A 38 -16.96 16.70 2.29
CA ASP A 38 -17.50 18.03 2.61
C ASP A 38 -18.79 17.89 3.40
N SER A 39 -19.72 17.05 2.94
CA SER A 39 -20.99 16.78 3.65
C SER A 39 -20.74 16.21 5.05
N ALA A 40 -19.80 15.27 5.19
CA ALA A 40 -19.42 14.71 6.48
C ALA A 40 -18.75 15.74 7.41
N ALA A 41 -18.04 16.73 6.87
CA ALA A 41 -17.43 17.81 7.64
C ALA A 41 -18.43 18.84 8.15
N GLN A 42 -19.58 19.00 7.48
CA GLN A 42 -20.68 19.87 7.94
C GLN A 42 -21.53 19.23 9.06
N LEU A 43 -21.38 17.93 9.32
CA LEU A 43 -22.09 17.30 10.43
C LEU A 43 -21.54 17.78 11.77
N ASN A 44 -22.43 17.94 12.75
CA ASN A 44 -22.08 18.33 14.12
C ASN A 44 -21.05 17.40 14.78
N SER A 45 -21.00 16.13 14.37
CA SER A 45 -20.08 15.13 14.90
C SER A 45 -18.91 14.89 13.94
N PRO A 46 -17.65 15.05 14.37
CA PRO A 46 -16.47 14.88 13.50
C PRO A 46 -16.15 13.41 13.20
N LYS A 47 -16.87 12.45 13.79
CA LYS A 47 -16.57 11.01 13.68
C LYS A 47 -16.55 10.54 12.23
N LEU A 48 -17.58 10.88 11.45
CA LEU A 48 -17.68 10.45 10.05
C LEU A 48 -16.56 11.06 9.21
N SER A 49 -16.37 12.38 9.31
CA SER A 49 -15.32 13.10 8.58
C SER A 49 -13.94 12.49 8.84
N ASN A 50 -13.60 12.25 10.12
CA ASN A 50 -12.34 11.62 10.51
C ASN A 50 -12.19 10.19 9.94
N LEU A 51 -13.26 9.40 9.93
CA LEU A 51 -13.25 8.05 9.37
C LEU A 51 -13.01 8.07 7.86
N LEU A 52 -13.73 8.92 7.11
CA LEU A 52 -13.59 9.03 5.66
C LEU A 52 -12.18 9.49 5.27
N LEU A 53 -11.62 10.46 6.00
CA LEU A 53 -10.23 10.90 5.79
C LEU A 53 -9.24 9.76 6.03
N ARG A 54 -9.37 9.03 7.14
CA ARG A 54 -8.48 7.90 7.45
C ARG A 54 -8.58 6.77 6.42
N LEU A 55 -9.79 6.44 5.96
CA LEU A 55 -10.00 5.44 4.91
C LEU A 55 -9.38 5.90 3.58
N SER A 56 -9.54 7.17 3.23
CA SER A 56 -8.94 7.77 2.03
C SER A 56 -7.41 7.72 2.07
N ASP A 57 -6.81 8.07 3.21
CA ASP A 57 -5.35 8.02 3.38
C ASP A 57 -4.85 6.57 3.31
N PHE A 58 -5.51 5.64 4.00
CA PHE A 58 -5.16 4.21 3.94
C PHE A 58 -5.27 3.64 2.53
N ALA A 59 -6.34 3.97 1.79
CA ALA A 59 -6.52 3.55 0.42
C ALA A 59 -5.38 4.02 -0.49
N SER A 60 -4.88 5.25 -0.28
CA SER A 60 -3.74 5.77 -1.04
C SER A 60 -2.45 4.97 -0.79
N VAL A 61 -2.21 4.53 0.45
CA VAL A 61 -1.05 3.69 0.82
C VAL A 61 -1.16 2.30 0.18
N VAL A 62 -2.34 1.69 0.24
CA VAL A 62 -2.59 0.39 -0.41
C VAL A 62 -2.39 0.47 -1.91
N GLU A 63 -2.91 1.52 -2.55
CA GLU A 63 -2.77 1.76 -3.98
C GLU A 63 -1.31 2.00 -4.37
N GLY A 64 -0.59 2.83 -3.61
CA GLY A 64 0.84 3.05 -3.79
C GLY A 64 1.64 1.75 -3.75
N ASN A 65 1.41 0.91 -2.74
CA ASN A 65 2.08 -0.39 -2.62
C ASN A 65 1.74 -1.32 -3.80
N ARG A 66 0.47 -1.38 -4.22
CA ARG A 66 0.06 -2.19 -5.38
C ARG A 66 0.71 -1.70 -6.68
N ALA A 67 0.71 -0.40 -6.91
CA ALA A 67 1.31 0.23 -8.08
C ALA A 67 2.84 0.03 -8.12
N MET A 68 3.51 0.18 -6.97
CA MET A 68 4.95 -0.11 -6.85
C MET A 68 5.24 -1.57 -7.17
N LYS A 69 4.50 -2.52 -6.58
CA LYS A 69 4.66 -3.96 -6.85
C LYS A 69 4.43 -4.31 -8.31
N SER A 70 3.47 -3.68 -8.98
CA SER A 70 3.22 -3.87 -10.41
C SER A 70 4.20 -3.13 -11.32
N GLY A 71 5.10 -2.31 -10.77
CA GLY A 71 6.03 -1.48 -11.55
C GLY A 71 5.35 -0.32 -12.31
N ASP A 72 4.12 0.04 -11.94
CA ASP A 72 3.35 1.09 -12.63
C ASP A 72 3.69 2.46 -12.05
N ILE A 73 4.73 3.08 -12.61
CA ILE A 73 5.19 4.39 -12.18
C ILE A 73 4.17 5.51 -12.43
N GLY A 74 3.27 5.35 -13.40
CA GLY A 74 2.21 6.33 -13.67
C GLY A 74 1.22 6.40 -12.51
N ARG A 75 0.75 5.25 -12.03
CA ARG A 75 -0.10 5.15 -10.84
C ARG A 75 0.61 5.64 -9.58
N VAL A 76 1.89 5.31 -9.42
CA VAL A 76 2.71 5.82 -8.30
C VAL A 76 2.83 7.34 -8.35
N MET A 77 3.07 7.94 -9.52
CA MET A 77 3.15 9.40 -9.68
C MET A 77 1.85 10.09 -9.26
N ASN A 78 0.69 9.49 -9.52
CA ASN A 78 -0.58 10.01 -9.04
C ASN A 78 -0.69 9.98 -7.51
N MET A 79 -0.19 8.93 -6.86
CA MET A 79 -0.12 8.86 -5.39
C MET A 79 0.88 9.88 -4.83
N TRP A 80 2.04 10.04 -5.45
CA TRP A 80 3.05 11.04 -5.06
C TRP A 80 2.49 12.45 -5.08
N LYS A 81 1.69 12.82 -6.08
CA LYS A 81 1.00 14.12 -6.11
C LYS A 81 0.09 14.30 -4.90
N ARG A 82 -0.72 13.30 -4.56
CA ARG A 82 -1.59 13.34 -3.37
C ARG A 82 -0.78 13.45 -2.09
N TRP A 83 0.22 12.59 -1.91
CA TRP A 83 1.09 12.59 -0.72
C TRP A 83 1.93 13.84 -0.60
N SER A 84 2.27 14.51 -1.70
CA SER A 84 2.99 15.80 -1.65
C SER A 84 2.19 16.87 -0.91
N VAL A 85 0.86 16.86 -1.04
CA VAL A 85 -0.04 17.74 -0.29
C VAL A 85 -0.21 17.26 1.15
N THR A 86 -0.47 15.97 1.36
CA THR A 86 -0.66 15.40 2.70
C THR A 86 0.59 15.56 3.58
N ALA A 87 1.79 15.42 3.01
CA ALA A 87 3.05 15.53 3.73
C ALA A 87 3.31 16.92 4.31
N ILE A 88 2.75 17.99 3.72
CA ILE A 88 2.84 19.35 4.27
C ILE A 88 2.14 19.42 5.63
N GLY A 89 1.03 18.69 5.80
CA GLY A 89 0.31 18.62 7.07
C GLY A 89 1.00 17.79 8.16
N VAL A 90 2.00 16.97 7.81
CA VAL A 90 2.69 16.07 8.74
C VAL A 90 4.02 16.66 9.19
N LYS A 91 4.07 17.19 10.42
CA LYS A 91 5.27 17.87 10.98
C LYS A 91 6.56 17.04 10.90
N LYS A 92 6.48 15.71 11.04
CA LYS A 92 7.63 14.80 11.00
C LYS A 92 8.18 14.54 9.58
N LEU A 93 7.45 14.90 8.53
CA LEU A 93 7.82 14.62 7.13
C LEU A 93 8.33 15.87 6.39
N ARG A 94 9.04 16.77 7.09
CA ARG A 94 9.51 18.05 6.54
C ARG A 94 10.42 17.92 5.31
N GLN A 95 11.24 16.86 5.26
CA GLN A 95 12.10 16.61 4.09
C GLN A 95 11.25 16.20 2.87
N TYR A 96 10.33 15.26 3.07
CA TYR A 96 9.45 14.75 2.02
C TYR A 96 8.47 15.81 1.52
N SER A 97 7.94 16.67 2.41
CA SER A 97 7.03 17.75 2.02
C SER A 97 7.69 18.80 1.12
N LEU A 98 9.02 18.91 1.13
CA LEU A 98 9.78 19.80 0.26
C LEU A 98 10.29 19.07 -0.99
N GLN A 99 10.91 17.90 -0.81
CA GLN A 99 11.60 17.19 -1.87
C GLN A 99 10.64 16.52 -2.87
N LEU A 100 9.53 15.95 -2.38
CA LEU A 100 8.58 15.25 -3.23
C LEU A 100 7.92 16.17 -4.27
N PRO A 101 7.37 17.36 -3.91
CA PRO A 101 6.87 18.31 -4.91
C PRO A 101 7.94 18.75 -5.92
N ARG A 102 9.17 19.03 -5.45
CA ARG A 102 10.29 19.42 -6.32
C ARG A 102 10.60 18.34 -7.35
N MET A 103 10.68 17.08 -6.92
CA MET A 103 10.91 15.94 -7.79
C MET A 103 9.78 15.76 -8.81
N ILE A 104 8.52 15.92 -8.40
CA ILE A 104 7.36 15.85 -9.30
C ILE A 104 7.46 16.94 -10.37
N ILE A 105 7.78 18.19 -10.00
CA ILE A 105 7.91 19.29 -10.97
C ILE A 105 9.11 19.06 -11.89
N LEU A 106 10.25 18.65 -11.35
CA LEU A 106 11.47 18.37 -12.11
C LEU A 106 11.20 17.34 -13.21
N ILE A 107 10.60 16.21 -12.86
CA ILE A 107 10.33 15.11 -13.80
C ILE A 107 9.24 15.48 -14.82
N ASN A 108 8.16 16.15 -14.39
CA ASN A 108 7.01 16.38 -15.27
C ASN A 108 7.10 17.66 -16.12
N LYS A 109 7.89 18.65 -15.69
CA LYS A 109 7.88 20.01 -16.31
C LYS A 109 9.24 20.51 -16.77
N ILE A 110 10.32 20.18 -16.05
CA ILE A 110 11.64 20.76 -16.32
C ILE A 110 12.48 19.85 -17.21
N LEU A 111 12.50 18.54 -16.93
CA LEU A 111 13.34 17.60 -17.66
C LEU A 111 12.81 17.33 -19.08
N PRO A 112 13.70 17.18 -20.08
CA PRO A 112 13.33 16.67 -21.39
C PRO A 112 12.66 15.30 -21.28
N ARG A 113 11.64 15.04 -22.11
CA ARG A 113 10.82 13.81 -22.04
C ARG A 113 11.66 12.52 -22.03
N GLY A 114 12.73 12.46 -22.82
CA GLY A 114 13.63 11.30 -22.84
C GLY A 114 14.31 11.05 -21.50
N LEU A 115 14.86 12.09 -20.87
CA LEU A 115 15.54 11.99 -19.58
C LEU A 115 14.56 11.69 -18.44
N ALA A 116 13.39 12.36 -18.44
CA ALA A 116 12.32 12.07 -17.49
C ALA A 116 11.88 10.60 -17.57
N LYS A 117 11.74 10.06 -18.78
CA LYS A 117 11.40 8.65 -19.01
C LYS A 117 12.46 7.72 -18.43
N VAL A 118 13.74 7.97 -18.71
CA VAL A 118 14.85 7.16 -18.16
C VAL A 118 14.82 7.15 -16.64
N ILE A 119 14.67 8.31 -16.01
CA ILE A 119 14.60 8.41 -14.54
C ILE A 119 13.40 7.60 -14.02
N LEU A 120 12.20 7.81 -14.58
CA LEU A 120 10.98 7.13 -14.14
C LEU A 120 11.09 5.60 -14.23
N HIS A 121 11.66 5.08 -15.31
CA HIS A 121 11.87 3.64 -15.47
C HIS A 121 13.01 3.08 -14.60
N SER A 122 13.88 3.93 -14.05
CA SER A 122 14.99 3.52 -13.17
C SER A 122 14.63 3.51 -11.67
N ILE A 123 13.45 4.03 -11.29
CA ILE A 123 13.02 4.13 -9.88
C ILE A 123 12.72 2.75 -9.29
N PHE A 124 12.22 1.82 -10.11
CA PHE A 124 11.89 0.46 -9.68
C PHE A 124 12.87 -0.54 -10.24
N PHE A 125 13.08 -1.59 -9.47
CA PHE A 125 13.91 -2.73 -9.81
C PHE A 125 13.10 -4.00 -9.53
N ALA A 126 13.25 -5.02 -10.38
CA ALA A 126 12.58 -6.31 -10.21
C ALA A 126 13.62 -7.40 -9.91
N PRO A 127 13.98 -7.63 -8.63
CA PRO A 127 15.10 -8.51 -8.27
C PRO A 127 14.99 -9.92 -8.85
N GLY A 128 13.80 -10.51 -8.80
CA GLY A 128 13.56 -11.87 -9.29
C GLY A 128 12.83 -11.93 -10.64
N GLY A 129 12.60 -10.80 -11.31
CA GLY A 129 11.81 -10.74 -12.56
C GLY A 129 10.33 -11.21 -12.45
N ARG A 130 9.87 -11.58 -11.25
CA ARG A 130 8.52 -12.09 -11.01
C ARG A 130 7.48 -10.99 -11.17
N LYS A 131 6.31 -11.34 -11.71
CA LYS A 131 5.17 -10.43 -11.80
C LYS A 131 4.77 -9.95 -10.40
N ASN A 132 4.43 -8.67 -10.27
CA ASN A 132 4.05 -8.03 -9.01
C ASN A 132 5.16 -8.04 -7.92
N HIS A 133 6.42 -8.14 -8.35
CA HIS A 133 7.59 -8.17 -7.45
C HIS A 133 8.59 -7.05 -7.77
N PHE A 134 8.08 -5.91 -8.25
CA PHE A 134 8.88 -4.70 -8.34
C PHE A 134 9.08 -4.10 -6.95
N VAL A 135 10.26 -3.53 -6.75
CA VAL A 135 10.76 -3.00 -5.49
C VAL A 135 11.37 -1.63 -5.77
N ALA A 136 11.25 -0.69 -4.83
CA ALA A 136 11.94 0.60 -4.94
C ALA A 136 13.45 0.38 -5.00
N LYS A 137 14.14 1.11 -5.88
CA LYS A 137 15.61 1.03 -6.00
C LYS A 137 16.29 1.27 -4.65
N ASP A 138 15.80 2.22 -3.86
CA ASP A 138 16.33 2.52 -2.53
C ASP A 138 16.24 1.32 -1.58
N HIS A 139 15.08 0.63 -1.54
CA HIS A 139 14.94 -0.60 -0.74
C HIS A 139 15.88 -1.72 -1.22
N HIS A 140 16.07 -1.85 -2.53
CA HIS A 140 17.04 -2.80 -3.06
C HIS A 140 18.48 -2.44 -2.62
N LEU A 141 18.86 -1.16 -2.68
CA LEU A 141 20.15 -0.68 -2.22
C LEU A 141 20.34 -0.87 -0.71
N GLU A 142 19.30 -0.66 0.09
CA GLU A 142 19.31 -0.92 1.53
C GLU A 142 19.61 -2.40 1.83
N ASN A 143 18.97 -3.31 1.10
CA ASN A 143 19.25 -4.75 1.23
C ASN A 143 20.69 -5.08 0.84
N GLN A 144 21.22 -4.50 -0.24
CA GLN A 144 22.64 -4.70 -0.61
C GLN A 144 23.58 -4.17 0.48
N ASN A 145 23.30 -2.98 1.03
CA ASN A 145 24.08 -2.39 2.11
C ASN A 145 24.02 -3.24 3.39
N TYR A 146 22.88 -3.87 3.69
CA TYR A 146 22.75 -4.81 4.79
C TYR A 146 23.68 -6.01 4.62
N TRP A 147 23.65 -6.66 3.45
CA TRP A 147 24.50 -7.82 3.16
C TRP A 147 25.98 -7.46 3.19
N LEU A 148 26.34 -6.30 2.63
CA LEU A 148 27.71 -5.80 2.67
C LEU A 148 28.21 -5.62 4.11
N LYS A 149 27.39 -5.04 5.00
CA LYS A 149 27.70 -4.95 6.43
C LYS A 149 27.77 -6.32 7.10
N TYR A 150 26.87 -7.24 6.74
CA TYR A 150 26.86 -8.60 7.26
C TYR A 150 28.17 -9.32 6.94
N PHE A 151 28.60 -9.32 5.68
CA PHE A 151 29.86 -9.92 5.25
C PHE A 151 31.06 -9.27 5.92
N PHE A 152 31.09 -7.94 6.01
CA PHE A 152 32.17 -7.22 6.67
C PHE A 152 32.34 -7.63 8.13
N ASN A 153 31.23 -7.68 8.88
CA ASN A 153 31.26 -7.97 10.32
C ASN A 153 31.61 -9.44 10.63
N HIS A 154 31.25 -10.39 9.75
CA HIS A 154 31.47 -11.82 9.99
C HIS A 154 32.81 -12.35 9.43
N THR A 155 33.55 -11.54 8.66
CA THR A 155 34.87 -11.93 8.12
C THR A 155 36.02 -11.72 9.14
N GLY A 156 35.74 -11.14 10.32
CA GLY A 156 36.72 -11.01 11.42
C GLY A 156 37.83 -9.97 11.23
N ASN A 157 38.02 -9.44 10.01
CA ASN A 157 39.06 -8.47 9.67
C ASN A 157 38.48 -7.05 9.47
N GLY A 158 37.85 -6.50 10.51
CA GLY A 158 37.02 -5.29 10.48
C GLY A 158 37.70 -3.95 10.16
N THR A 159 38.82 -3.93 9.44
CA THR A 159 39.62 -2.70 9.19
C THR A 159 40.03 -2.47 7.73
N GLU A 160 39.82 -3.41 6.81
CA GLU A 160 40.26 -3.24 5.40
C GLU A 160 39.12 -2.80 4.48
N ILE A 161 38.87 -1.49 4.45
CA ILE A 161 37.83 -0.85 3.62
C ILE A 161 38.03 -1.13 2.13
N ASP A 162 39.28 -1.26 1.69
CA ASP A 162 39.60 -1.54 0.28
C ASP A 162 39.06 -2.92 -0.16
N ARG A 163 39.09 -3.93 0.72
CA ARG A 163 38.48 -5.23 0.43
C ARG A 163 36.96 -5.19 0.41
N LEU A 164 36.35 -4.39 1.31
CA LEU A 164 34.90 -4.15 1.29
C LEU A 164 34.46 -3.58 -0.06
N LYS A 165 35.21 -2.59 -0.55
CA LYS A 165 34.95 -1.88 -1.80
C LYS A 165 35.22 -2.78 -3.01
N ASP A 166 36.40 -3.37 -3.11
CA ASP A 166 36.86 -3.98 -4.36
C ASP A 166 36.46 -5.46 -4.49
N ILE A 167 36.26 -6.17 -3.36
CA ILE A 167 35.93 -7.60 -3.36
C ILE A 167 34.46 -7.84 -2.99
N PHE A 168 33.99 -7.29 -1.88
CA PHE A 168 32.65 -7.61 -1.38
C PHE A 168 31.54 -6.86 -2.11
N SER A 169 31.70 -5.58 -2.40
CA SER A 169 30.63 -4.76 -3.02
C SER A 169 30.22 -5.27 -4.40
N VAL A 170 31.19 -5.72 -5.21
CA VAL A 170 30.95 -6.25 -6.56
C VAL A 170 30.29 -7.63 -6.51
N ASN A 171 30.60 -8.42 -5.48
CA ASN A 171 30.19 -9.81 -5.35
C ASN A 171 29.04 -10.04 -4.36
N THR A 172 28.41 -8.97 -3.84
CA THR A 172 27.41 -9.09 -2.76
C THR A 172 26.24 -10.01 -3.14
N THR A 173 25.75 -9.90 -4.38
CA THR A 173 24.67 -10.77 -4.90
C THR A 173 25.12 -12.23 -5.01
N LEU A 174 26.31 -12.48 -5.57
CA LEU A 174 26.85 -13.83 -5.75
C LEU A 174 27.11 -14.52 -4.40
N LEU A 175 27.69 -13.80 -3.44
CA LEU A 175 27.93 -14.32 -2.10
C LEU A 175 26.62 -14.59 -1.35
N HIS A 176 25.64 -13.72 -1.51
CA HIS A 176 24.30 -13.92 -0.95
C HIS A 176 23.65 -15.19 -1.50
N ASP A 177 23.64 -15.36 -2.83
CA ASP A 177 23.08 -16.53 -3.49
C ASP A 177 23.81 -17.82 -3.10
N LEU A 178 25.14 -17.76 -2.95
CA LEU A 178 25.94 -18.89 -2.48
C LEU A 178 25.56 -19.30 -1.05
N ILE A 179 25.44 -18.35 -0.13
CA ILE A 179 25.02 -18.63 1.25
C ILE A 179 23.61 -19.21 1.29
N GLN A 180 22.67 -18.65 0.51
CA GLN A 180 21.32 -19.18 0.44
C GLN A 180 21.31 -20.63 -0.04
N LYS A 181 22.00 -20.94 -1.14
CA LYS A 181 22.10 -22.30 -1.67
C LYS A 181 22.76 -23.26 -0.69
N LEU A 182 23.86 -22.86 -0.05
CA LEU A 182 24.52 -23.67 0.97
C LEU A 182 23.60 -23.92 2.18
N SER A 183 22.82 -22.91 2.58
CA SER A 183 21.86 -23.04 3.69
C SER A 183 20.69 -23.96 3.34
N ASP A 184 20.24 -23.93 2.08
CA ASP A 184 19.23 -24.85 1.54
C ASP A 184 19.76 -26.28 1.51
N ASP A 185 21.00 -26.49 1.02
CA ASP A 185 21.67 -27.79 0.96
C ASP A 185 21.96 -28.36 2.36
N SER A 186 22.26 -27.51 3.35
CA SER A 186 22.47 -27.94 4.75
C SER A 186 21.17 -28.16 5.54
N GLY A 187 20.00 -28.01 4.91
CA GLY A 187 18.69 -28.20 5.55
C GLY A 187 18.31 -27.12 6.55
N THR A 188 19.13 -26.07 6.69
CA THR A 188 18.85 -24.87 7.48
C THR A 188 18.01 -23.91 6.65
N PHE A 189 16.77 -24.32 6.35
CA PHE A 189 15.86 -23.53 5.55
C PHE A 189 15.41 -22.29 6.34
N ASN A 190 16.09 -21.15 6.13
CA ASN A 190 15.63 -19.86 6.61
C ASN A 190 14.49 -19.38 5.71
N SER A 191 13.30 -19.98 5.90
CA SER A 191 12.07 -19.53 5.25
C SER A 191 11.85 -18.06 5.63
N HIS A 192 12.05 -17.14 4.68
CA HIS A 192 11.60 -15.77 4.86
C HIS A 192 10.07 -15.83 4.96
N GLN A 193 9.55 -15.61 6.17
CA GLN A 193 8.11 -15.61 6.39
C GLN A 193 7.50 -14.42 5.65
N SER A 194 7.00 -14.67 4.44
CA SER A 194 6.18 -13.69 3.74
C SER A 194 4.86 -13.59 4.50
N HIS A 195 4.67 -12.52 5.28
CA HIS A 195 3.38 -12.22 5.90
C HIS A 195 2.38 -11.78 4.84
N HIS A 196 1.88 -12.73 4.05
CA HIS A 196 0.70 -12.51 3.24
C HIS A 196 -0.51 -12.48 4.18
N ASN A 197 -1.00 -11.27 4.48
CA ASN A 197 -2.25 -11.10 5.22
C ASN A 197 -3.42 -11.60 4.36
N HIS A 198 -3.85 -12.83 4.60
CA HIS A 198 -5.05 -13.37 3.99
C HIS A 198 -6.26 -12.91 4.79
N ILE A 199 -7.03 -11.98 4.24
CA ILE A 199 -8.28 -11.54 4.85
C ILE A 199 -9.31 -12.64 4.60
N ASN A 200 -9.59 -13.46 5.63
CA ASN A 200 -10.65 -14.46 5.59
C ASN A 200 -11.99 -13.85 6.08
N LEU A 201 -13.10 -14.52 5.78
CA LEU A 201 -14.44 -14.07 6.17
C LEU A 201 -14.58 -13.91 7.68
N ARG A 202 -13.89 -14.76 8.46
CA ARG A 202 -13.85 -14.65 9.93
C ARG A 202 -13.21 -13.35 10.39
N SER A 203 -12.10 -12.93 9.79
CA SER A 203 -11.42 -11.67 10.10
C SER A 203 -12.26 -10.47 9.71
N ILE A 204 -12.99 -10.53 8.60
CA ILE A 204 -13.95 -9.49 8.21
C ILE A 204 -15.08 -9.40 9.23
N ASN A 205 -15.70 -10.53 9.59
CA ASN A 205 -16.77 -10.57 10.59
C ASN A 205 -16.30 -10.04 11.95
N ASN A 206 -15.09 -10.40 12.39
CA ASN A 206 -14.50 -9.88 13.62
C ASN A 206 -14.26 -8.37 13.55
N CYS A 207 -13.77 -7.87 12.41
CA CYS A 207 -13.60 -6.44 12.17
C CYS A 207 -14.95 -5.72 12.25
N LEU A 208 -15.99 -6.23 11.59
CA LEU A 208 -17.34 -5.67 11.64
C LEU A 208 -17.88 -5.62 13.08
N ARG A 209 -17.72 -6.69 13.86
CA ARG A 209 -18.10 -6.73 15.27
C ARG A 209 -17.37 -5.66 16.08
N MET A 210 -16.05 -5.55 15.91
CA MET A 210 -15.26 -4.50 16.57
C MET A 210 -15.75 -3.10 16.18
N THR A 211 -16.03 -2.87 14.89
CA THR A 211 -16.47 -1.54 14.42
C THR A 211 -17.79 -1.12 15.03
N ARG A 212 -18.72 -2.08 15.21
CA ARG A 212 -20.04 -1.87 15.83
C ARG A 212 -19.94 -1.66 17.34
N GLN A 213 -19.08 -2.42 18.02
CA GLN A 213 -18.89 -2.31 19.47
C GLN A 213 -18.29 -0.98 19.91
N ASN A 214 -17.50 -0.34 19.03
CA ASN A 214 -16.80 0.89 19.34
C ASN A 214 -17.43 2.13 18.67
N ASP A 215 -18.66 2.02 18.14
CA ASP A 215 -19.40 3.11 17.47
C ASP A 215 -18.56 3.90 16.43
N PHE A 216 -17.76 3.19 15.64
CA PHE A 216 -16.93 3.82 14.61
C PHE A 216 -17.77 4.39 13.46
N THR A 217 -18.91 3.78 13.16
CA THR A 217 -19.86 4.25 12.15
C THR A 217 -20.95 5.08 12.82
N PRO A 218 -21.22 6.33 12.39
CA PRO A 218 -22.45 7.00 12.80
C PRO A 218 -23.63 6.10 12.42
N GLN A 219 -24.61 5.96 13.30
CA GLN A 219 -25.85 5.29 12.92
C GLN A 219 -26.48 6.13 11.81
N ILE A 220 -26.36 5.66 10.58
CA ILE A 220 -27.22 6.12 9.50
C ILE A 220 -28.57 5.55 9.90
N GLU A 221 -29.46 6.39 10.43
CA GLU A 221 -30.86 6.01 10.57
C GLU A 221 -31.30 5.42 9.22
N PRO A 222 -31.85 4.20 9.20
CA PRO A 222 -32.29 3.63 7.95
C PRO A 222 -33.31 4.58 7.35
N ALA A 223 -33.00 5.14 6.18
CA ALA A 223 -33.99 5.78 5.35
C ALA A 223 -35.16 4.79 5.26
N THR A 224 -36.29 5.21 5.80
CA THR A 224 -37.55 4.48 5.77
C THR A 224 -37.91 4.25 4.31
N SER A 225 -37.47 3.12 3.75
CA SER A 225 -37.99 2.62 2.48
C SER A 225 -39.40 2.08 2.77
N ASN A 226 -40.32 3.01 2.94
CA ASN A 226 -41.75 2.78 2.85
C ASN A 226 -42.07 2.55 1.36
N CYS A 227 -41.61 1.41 0.84
CA CYS A 227 -41.91 0.91 -0.50
C CYS A 227 -42.56 -0.46 -0.38
N TYR A 228 -43.59 -0.57 0.47
CA TYR A 228 -44.68 -1.50 0.23
C TYR A 228 -45.86 -0.66 -0.28
N GLY A 229 -45.85 -0.41 -1.58
CA GLY A 229 -47.05 -0.01 -2.29
C GLY A 229 -48.06 -1.14 -2.16
N ARG A 230 -49.15 -0.86 -1.45
CA ARG A 230 -50.43 -1.56 -1.56
C ARG A 230 -50.71 -1.90 -3.02
N LEU A 231 -50.86 -3.19 -3.31
CA LEU A 231 -51.80 -3.64 -4.32
C LEU A 231 -53.09 -3.95 -3.55
N GLU A 232 -54.04 -3.02 -3.60
CA GLU A 232 -55.43 -3.28 -3.26
C GLU A 232 -56.15 -3.82 -4.51
N GLY A 233 -57.03 -4.79 -4.32
CA GLY A 233 -57.94 -5.32 -5.37
C GLY A 233 -57.70 -6.77 -5.71
#